data_AF-A0A0F3LBV8-F1
#
_entry.id   AF-A0A0F3LBV8-F1
#
_cell.length_a   1.000
_cell.length_b   1.000
_cell.length_c   1.000
_cell.angle_alpha   90.00
_cell.angle_beta   90.00
_cell.angle_gamma   90.00
#
_symmetry.space_group_name_H-M   'P 1'
#
loop_
_entity.id
_entity.type
_entity.pdbx_description
1 polymer ?
#
loop_
_entity_poly.entity_id
_entity_poly.type
_entity_poly.pdbx_seq_one_letter_code
_entity_poly.pdbx_strand_id
1 'polypeptide(L)'
;MPHSNLQQVWPDVADLTPEQQALAALRAEIDGIDDQILALFEQRLAIAATVGRAKDAPTGPHTKLRPDREQTVLSRMLKQAKPENAEAVEHLWREIVGWGLARQGRLQVQVWAPIEPTRAYDGARLRFGAAADIKMVRDPQKALAFAAECHGIAVLAINTEDAWWMGLRREWSMLSVFDGYGGETPTSLAVGKIDPPALPKGRRVVVTAGGDAGDGGGARRWGLNTHHGWTIALTDADLAPGDAEGCVGAIG
;
A
#
# COMPACT_ATOMS: atom_id res chain seq x y z
N MET A 1 15.59 -29.34 -47.60
CA MET A 1 15.46 -28.09 -46.83
C MET A 1 16.78 -27.87 -46.11
N PRO A 2 17.64 -26.93 -46.51
CA PRO A 2 18.86 -26.67 -45.75
C PRO A 2 18.52 -25.77 -44.56
N HIS A 3 18.94 -26.23 -43.37
CA HIS A 3 18.84 -25.48 -42.13
C HIS A 3 19.76 -24.25 -42.24
N SER A 4 19.17 -23.06 -42.24
CA SER A 4 19.89 -21.80 -42.10
C SER A 4 20.52 -21.75 -40.71
N ASN A 5 21.83 -21.98 -40.65
CA ASN A 5 22.60 -21.87 -39.42
C ASN A 5 22.96 -20.39 -39.25
N LEU A 6 22.10 -19.64 -38.58
CA LEU A 6 22.40 -18.28 -38.12
C LEU A 6 23.36 -18.39 -36.92
N GLN A 7 24.65 -18.58 -37.22
CA GLN A 7 25.70 -18.50 -36.22
C GLN A 7 25.80 -17.04 -35.77
N GLN A 8 25.36 -16.76 -34.54
CA GLN A 8 25.50 -15.46 -33.92
C GLN A 8 26.99 -15.26 -33.58
N VAL A 9 27.73 -14.66 -34.51
CA VAL A 9 29.15 -14.34 -34.34
C VAL A 9 29.22 -13.10 -33.45
N TRP A 10 29.55 -13.27 -32.18
CA TRP A 10 30.02 -12.16 -31.36
C TRP A 10 31.45 -11.82 -31.80
N PRO A 11 31.78 -10.55 -32.07
CA PRO A 11 33.14 -10.15 -32.37
C PRO A 11 34.04 -10.45 -31.16
N ASP A 12 35.26 -10.90 -31.44
CA ASP A 12 36.27 -11.13 -30.42
C ASP A 12 36.59 -9.79 -29.73
N VAL A 13 36.92 -9.79 -28.44
CA VAL A 13 37.08 -8.55 -27.63
C VAL A 13 38.17 -7.62 -28.22
N ALA A 14 39.06 -8.19 -29.03
CA ALA A 14 40.13 -7.52 -29.77
C ALA A 14 39.65 -6.69 -30.98
N ASP A 15 38.45 -6.93 -31.50
CA ASP A 15 37.89 -6.23 -32.68
C ASP A 15 36.93 -5.08 -32.32
N LEU A 16 36.77 -4.79 -31.02
CA LEU A 16 35.90 -3.72 -30.54
C LEU A 16 36.59 -2.35 -30.65
N THR A 17 35.85 -1.34 -31.10
CA THR A 17 36.31 0.06 -31.03
C THR A 17 36.49 0.48 -29.56
N PRO A 18 37.30 1.52 -29.27
CA PRO A 18 37.45 2.03 -27.91
C PRO A 18 36.13 2.39 -27.24
N GLU A 19 35.16 2.93 -27.99
CA GLU A 19 33.82 3.24 -27.48
C GLU A 19 33.04 1.97 -27.11
N GLN A 20 33.16 0.92 -27.92
CA GLN A 20 32.52 -0.37 -27.64
C GLN A 20 33.15 -1.06 -26.43
N GLN A 21 34.47 -0.97 -26.26
CA GLN A 21 35.17 -1.48 -25.07
C GLN A 21 34.76 -0.70 -23.81
N ALA A 22 34.69 0.63 -23.88
CA ALA A 22 34.22 1.47 -22.78
C ALA A 22 32.77 1.16 -22.38
N LEU A 23 31.88 0.98 -23.36
CA LEU A 23 30.50 0.57 -23.12
C LEU A 23 30.42 -0.83 -22.49
N ALA A 24 31.23 -1.78 -22.95
CA ALA A 24 31.29 -3.11 -22.38
C ALA A 24 31.76 -3.09 -20.91
N ALA A 25 32.77 -2.27 -20.60
CA ALA A 25 33.24 -2.10 -19.22
C ALA A 25 32.16 -1.51 -18.31
N LEU A 26 31.42 -0.49 -18.75
CA LEU A 26 30.31 0.10 -17.99
C LEU A 26 29.17 -0.91 -17.75
N ARG A 27 28.87 -1.76 -18.73
CA ARG A 27 27.86 -2.83 -18.57
C ARG A 27 28.30 -3.88 -17.55
N ALA A 28 29.57 -4.29 -17.59
CA ALA A 28 30.11 -5.21 -16.60
C ALA A 28 30.07 -4.63 -15.18
N GLU A 29 30.24 -3.31 -15.03
CA GLU A 29 30.06 -2.63 -13.74
C GLU A 29 28.60 -2.68 -13.27
N ILE A 30 27.63 -2.46 -14.17
CA ILE A 30 26.19 -2.60 -13.86
C ILE A 30 25.87 -4.03 -13.44
N ASP A 31 26.32 -5.04 -14.19
CA ASP A 31 26.09 -6.44 -13.87
C ASP A 31 26.60 -6.78 -12.46
N GLY A 32 27.79 -6.28 -12.09
CA GLY A 32 28.34 -6.44 -10.74
C GLY A 32 27.55 -5.73 -9.64
N ILE A 33 26.87 -4.62 -9.94
CA ILE A 33 25.94 -3.95 -9.02
C ILE A 33 24.64 -4.75 -8.89
N ASP A 34 24.12 -5.28 -10.00
CA ASP A 34 22.89 -6.07 -10.03
C ASP A 34 23.04 -7.36 -9.20
N ASP A 35 24.20 -8.02 -9.28
CA ASP A 35 24.53 -9.17 -8.43
C ASP A 35 24.49 -8.80 -6.93
N GLN A 36 25.02 -7.64 -6.56
CA GLN A 36 24.99 -7.15 -5.17
C GLN A 36 23.57 -6.81 -4.73
N ILE A 37 22.77 -6.18 -5.59
CA ILE A 37 21.36 -5.86 -5.32
C ILE A 37 20.58 -7.16 -5.08
N LEU A 38 20.77 -8.16 -5.93
CA LEU A 38 20.10 -9.47 -5.79
C LEU A 38 20.49 -10.15 -4.47
N ALA A 39 21.78 -10.20 -4.14
CA ALA A 39 22.26 -10.79 -2.90
C ALA A 39 21.67 -10.09 -1.66
N LEU A 40 21.65 -8.76 -1.64
CA LEU A 40 21.05 -7.97 -0.55
C LEU A 40 19.54 -8.16 -0.48
N PHE A 41 18.86 -8.27 -1.62
CA PHE A 41 17.42 -8.49 -1.68
C PHE A 41 17.05 -9.87 -1.09
N GLU A 42 17.74 -10.94 -1.49
CA GLU A 42 17.53 -12.28 -0.95
C GLU A 42 17.81 -12.34 0.55
N GLN A 43 18.90 -11.71 1.01
CA GLN A 43 19.20 -11.60 2.43
C GLN A 43 18.08 -10.88 3.19
N ARG A 44 17.54 -9.80 2.63
CA ARG A 44 16.41 -9.06 3.22
C ARG A 44 15.14 -9.92 3.29
N LEU A 45 14.83 -10.69 2.25
CA LEU A 45 13.68 -11.60 2.24
C LEU A 45 13.82 -12.71 3.29
N ALA A 46 15.02 -13.26 3.48
CA ALA A 46 15.28 -14.26 4.52
C ALA A 46 15.07 -13.69 5.94
N ILE A 47 15.52 -12.45 6.18
CA ILE A 47 15.25 -11.74 7.44
C ILE A 47 13.75 -11.49 7.61
N ALA A 48 13.05 -11.03 6.57
CA ALA A 48 11.60 -10.78 6.62
C ALA A 48 10.81 -12.06 6.97
N ALA A 49 11.19 -13.20 6.40
CA ALA A 49 10.59 -14.49 6.77
C ALA A 49 10.83 -14.84 8.24
N THR A 50 12.01 -14.54 8.77
CA THR A 50 12.36 -14.77 10.19
C THR A 50 11.56 -13.85 11.12
N VAL A 51 11.40 -12.58 10.74
CA VAL A 51 10.55 -11.62 11.45
C VAL A 51 9.10 -12.09 11.47
N GLY A 52 8.58 -12.62 10.36
CA GLY A 52 7.24 -13.20 10.30
C GLY A 52 7.02 -14.30 11.35
N ARG A 53 7.95 -15.27 11.41
CA ARG A 53 7.89 -16.38 12.39
C ARG A 53 7.97 -15.89 13.84
N ALA A 54 8.75 -14.85 14.11
CA ALA A 54 8.85 -14.28 15.46
C ALA A 54 7.58 -13.52 15.88
N LYS A 55 6.85 -12.94 14.91
CA LYS A 55 5.57 -12.24 15.12
C LYS A 55 4.36 -13.16 15.22
N ASP A 56 4.50 -14.45 14.86
CA ASP A 56 3.46 -15.46 15.05
C ASP A 56 3.24 -15.81 16.54
N ALA A 57 3.96 -15.17 17.48
CA ALA A 57 3.58 -15.10 18.90
C ALA A 57 2.39 -14.13 19.06
N PRO A 58 1.22 -14.58 19.54
CA PRO A 58 -0.05 -13.96 19.21
C PRO A 58 -0.27 -12.64 19.94
N THR A 59 -0.15 -11.52 19.24
CA THR A 59 -0.79 -10.25 19.63
C THR A 59 -2.13 -10.09 18.90
N GLY A 60 -3.07 -10.98 19.22
CA GLY A 60 -4.48 -10.86 18.85
C GLY A 60 -4.84 -11.16 17.37
N PRO A 61 -6.13 -11.01 17.01
CA PRO A 61 -6.67 -11.36 15.70
C PRO A 61 -6.47 -10.24 14.68
N HIS A 62 -5.25 -9.71 14.55
CA HIS A 62 -4.94 -8.62 13.61
C HIS A 62 -4.23 -9.15 12.37
N THR A 63 -4.37 -8.42 11.26
CA THR A 63 -3.58 -8.70 10.07
C THR A 63 -2.09 -8.49 10.36
N LYS A 64 -1.22 -9.23 9.66
CA LYS A 64 0.25 -9.11 9.80
C LYS A 64 0.81 -7.77 9.27
N LEU A 65 -0.05 -6.96 8.62
CA LEU A 65 0.31 -5.67 8.04
C LEU A 65 0.63 -4.66 9.15
N ARG A 66 1.69 -3.89 8.94
CA ARG A 66 2.14 -2.84 9.87
C ARG A 66 2.34 -1.53 9.10
N PRO A 67 1.25 -0.82 8.75
CA PRO A 67 1.32 0.39 7.92
C PRO A 67 2.29 1.44 8.46
N ASP A 68 2.31 1.67 9.77
CA ASP A 68 3.26 2.54 10.48
C ASP A 68 4.73 2.25 10.12
N ARG A 69 5.09 0.96 10.13
CA ARG A 69 6.44 0.49 9.88
C ARG A 69 6.81 0.67 8.42
N GLU A 70 5.89 0.36 7.51
CA GLU A 70 6.09 0.51 6.06
C GLU A 70 6.32 1.98 5.69
N GLN A 71 5.47 2.87 6.20
CA GLN A 71 5.60 4.31 6.03
C GLN A 71 6.96 4.79 6.59
N THR A 72 7.35 4.34 7.79
CA THR A 72 8.65 4.68 8.39
C THR A 72 9.83 4.23 7.52
N VAL A 73 9.78 3.02 6.93
CA VAL A 73 10.84 2.58 6.00
C VAL A 73 10.88 3.51 4.80
N LEU A 74 9.74 3.74 4.15
CA LEU A 74 9.65 4.51 2.92
C LEU A 74 10.13 5.95 3.14
N SER A 75 9.63 6.64 4.17
CA SER A 75 10.07 8.00 4.51
C SER A 75 11.57 8.08 4.78
N ARG A 76 12.16 7.07 5.43
CA ARG A 76 13.61 7.01 5.65
C ARG A 76 14.38 6.91 4.34
N MET A 77 13.90 6.14 3.37
CA MET A 77 14.57 5.98 2.07
C MET A 77 14.40 7.22 1.20
N LEU A 78 13.21 7.80 1.14
CA LEU A 78 12.98 9.04 0.41
C LEU A 78 13.81 10.21 0.94
N LYS A 79 14.03 10.28 2.26
CA LYS A 79 14.92 11.28 2.87
C LYS A 79 16.39 11.11 2.45
N GLN A 80 16.81 9.89 2.11
CA GLN A 80 18.18 9.58 1.70
C GLN A 80 18.37 9.63 0.18
N ALA A 81 17.28 9.44 -0.57
CA ALA A 81 17.29 9.50 -2.02
C ALA A 81 17.58 10.92 -2.51
N LYS A 82 18.22 11.02 -3.68
CA LYS A 82 18.27 12.30 -4.39
C LYS A 82 16.86 12.68 -4.87
N PRO A 83 16.47 13.97 -4.84
CA PRO A 83 15.12 14.41 -5.21
C PRO A 83 14.66 13.91 -6.59
N GLU A 84 15.57 13.90 -7.58
CA GLU A 84 15.29 13.42 -8.94
C GLU A 84 14.98 11.92 -9.03
N ASN A 85 15.35 11.14 -8.01
CA ASN A 85 15.14 9.69 -7.95
C ASN A 85 13.99 9.29 -7.00
N ALA A 86 13.30 10.26 -6.38
CA ALA A 86 12.32 9.99 -5.33
C ALA A 86 11.20 9.05 -5.80
N GLU A 87 10.66 9.28 -7.00
CA GLU A 87 9.62 8.44 -7.61
C GLU A 87 10.11 6.99 -7.80
N ALA A 88 11.28 6.81 -8.42
CA ALA A 88 11.86 5.48 -8.65
C ALA A 88 12.13 4.73 -7.33
N VAL A 89 12.66 5.44 -6.32
CA VAL A 89 12.92 4.87 -4.99
C VAL A 89 11.61 4.48 -4.31
N GLU A 90 10.56 5.29 -4.41
CA GLU A 90 9.25 4.95 -3.84
C GLU A 90 8.70 3.64 -4.42
N HIS A 91 8.62 3.54 -5.75
CA HIS A 91 8.09 2.35 -6.41
C HIS A 91 8.91 1.11 -6.10
N LEU A 92 10.24 1.20 -6.16
CA LEU A 92 11.13 0.08 -5.85
C LEU A 92 10.97 -0.37 -4.39
N TRP A 93 10.91 0.56 -3.45
CA TRP A 93 10.81 0.18 -2.03
C TRP A 93 9.46 -0.42 -1.66
N ARG A 94 8.38 0.00 -2.33
CA ARG A 94 7.06 -0.63 -2.17
C ARG A 94 7.08 -2.08 -2.64
N GLU A 95 7.69 -2.38 -3.78
CA GLU A 95 7.87 -3.77 -4.25
C GLU A 95 8.74 -4.58 -3.27
N ILE A 96 9.89 -4.06 -2.85
CA ILE A 96 10.79 -4.73 -1.91
C ILE A 96 10.08 -5.03 -0.58
N VAL A 97 9.27 -4.11 -0.06
CA VAL A 97 8.47 -4.32 1.15
C VAL A 97 7.36 -5.35 0.90
N GLY A 98 6.62 -5.23 -0.21
CA GLY A 98 5.54 -6.14 -0.58
C GLY A 98 5.99 -7.60 -0.70
N TRP A 99 7.11 -7.86 -1.37
CA TRP A 99 7.70 -9.21 -1.45
C TRP A 99 8.19 -9.72 -0.09
N GLY A 100 8.67 -8.84 0.80
CA GLY A 100 9.01 -9.20 2.18
C GLY A 100 7.79 -9.59 3.02
N LEU A 101 6.65 -8.91 2.82
CA LEU A 101 5.38 -9.27 3.46
C LEU A 101 4.87 -10.62 2.92
N ALA A 102 4.97 -10.85 1.61
CA ALA A 102 4.53 -12.09 0.97
C ALA A 102 5.26 -13.35 1.48
N ARG A 103 6.50 -13.21 2.00
CA ARG A 103 7.21 -14.31 2.70
C ARG A 103 6.52 -14.76 3.99
N GLN A 104 5.64 -13.94 4.55
CA GLN A 104 4.85 -14.22 5.76
C GLN A 104 3.44 -14.75 5.43
N GLY A 105 3.10 -14.81 4.14
CA GLY A 105 1.77 -15.08 3.58
C GLY A 105 1.42 -14.01 2.54
N ARG A 106 0.88 -14.43 1.39
CA ARG A 106 0.46 -13.47 0.35
C ARG A 106 -0.72 -12.64 0.85
N LEU A 107 -0.59 -11.32 0.80
CA LEU A 107 -1.67 -10.41 1.13
C LEU A 107 -2.80 -10.58 0.12
N GLN A 108 -4.01 -10.82 0.61
CA GLN A 108 -5.21 -10.88 -0.20
C GLN A 108 -5.92 -9.52 -0.11
N VAL A 109 -6.29 -8.96 -1.25
CA VAL A 109 -6.93 -7.64 -1.34
C VAL A 109 -8.19 -7.75 -2.17
N GLN A 110 -9.33 -7.35 -1.61
CA GLN A 110 -10.58 -7.20 -2.34
C GLN A 110 -10.84 -5.74 -2.64
N VAL A 111 -11.00 -5.40 -3.91
CA VAL A 111 -11.26 -4.05 -4.39
C VAL A 111 -12.71 -3.94 -4.79
N TRP A 112 -13.43 -3.00 -4.21
CA TRP A 112 -14.78 -2.62 -4.63
C TRP A 112 -14.77 -1.16 -5.08
N ALA A 113 -15.15 -0.94 -6.34
CA ALA A 113 -15.26 0.39 -6.93
C ALA A 113 -16.29 0.32 -8.07
N PRO A 114 -17.55 0.72 -7.82
CA PRO A 114 -18.62 0.59 -8.82
C PRO A 114 -18.47 1.60 -9.96
N ILE A 115 -17.84 2.75 -9.66
CA ILE A 115 -17.57 3.85 -10.59
C ILE A 115 -16.05 3.97 -10.69
N GLU A 116 -15.53 3.98 -11.92
CA GLU A 116 -14.08 4.07 -12.22
C GLU A 116 -13.20 3.00 -11.50
N PRO A 117 -13.48 1.69 -11.68
CA PRO A 117 -12.78 0.63 -10.96
C PRO A 117 -11.27 0.63 -11.11
N THR A 118 -10.77 1.10 -12.26
CA THR A 118 -9.34 1.18 -12.57
C THR A 118 -8.58 2.02 -11.55
N ARG A 119 -9.13 3.17 -11.10
CA ARG A 119 -8.42 4.06 -10.16
C ARG A 119 -8.17 3.38 -8.80
N ALA A 120 -9.20 2.73 -8.25
CA ALA A 120 -9.08 2.02 -6.97
C ALA A 120 -8.17 0.79 -7.10
N TYR A 121 -8.26 0.07 -8.22
CA TYR A 121 -7.41 -1.09 -8.49
C TYR A 121 -5.93 -0.69 -8.64
N ASP A 122 -5.64 0.37 -9.39
CA ASP A 122 -4.28 0.89 -9.56
C ASP A 122 -3.72 1.43 -8.25
N GLY A 123 -4.53 2.12 -7.44
CA GLY A 123 -4.15 2.54 -6.09
C GLY A 123 -3.77 1.36 -5.20
N ALA A 124 -4.57 0.30 -5.20
CA ALA A 124 -4.27 -0.94 -4.49
C ALA A 124 -2.97 -1.59 -5.00
N ARG A 125 -2.79 -1.66 -6.33
CA ARG A 125 -1.60 -2.25 -6.96
C ARG A 125 -0.33 -1.47 -6.61
N LEU A 126 -0.38 -0.14 -6.67
CA LEU A 126 0.74 0.74 -6.30
C LEU A 126 1.10 0.59 -4.82
N ARG A 127 0.10 0.43 -3.94
CA ARG A 127 0.32 0.35 -2.50
C ARG A 127 0.83 -1.01 -2.02
N PHE A 128 0.25 -2.10 -2.52
CA PHE A 128 0.53 -3.46 -2.03
C PHE A 128 1.53 -4.22 -2.90
N GLY A 129 1.84 -3.68 -4.08
CA GLY A 129 2.80 -4.23 -5.02
C GLY A 129 2.32 -5.49 -5.73
N ALA A 130 3.16 -6.02 -6.62
CA ALA A 130 2.84 -7.18 -7.46
C ALA A 130 2.68 -8.50 -6.67
N ALA A 131 3.16 -8.56 -5.43
CA ALA A 131 3.09 -9.77 -4.62
C ALA A 131 1.68 -10.06 -4.07
N ALA A 132 0.83 -9.04 -3.94
CA ALA A 132 -0.53 -9.17 -3.44
C ALA A 132 -1.46 -9.85 -4.46
N ASP A 133 -2.43 -10.63 -3.97
CA ASP A 133 -3.52 -11.16 -4.79
C ASP A 133 -4.69 -10.19 -4.71
N ILE A 134 -4.89 -9.41 -5.78
CA ILE A 134 -5.88 -8.35 -5.86
C ILE A 134 -7.06 -8.82 -6.71
N LYS A 135 -8.27 -8.76 -6.14
CA LYS A 135 -9.51 -9.19 -6.81
C LYS A 135 -10.57 -8.11 -6.76
N MET A 136 -11.18 -7.83 -7.90
CA MET A 136 -12.37 -6.98 -7.96
C MET A 136 -13.59 -7.73 -7.43
N VAL A 137 -14.36 -7.09 -6.58
CA VAL A 137 -15.65 -7.60 -6.08
C VAL A 137 -16.77 -6.62 -6.41
N ARG A 138 -18.01 -7.11 -6.36
CA ARG A 138 -19.20 -6.35 -6.76
C ARG A 138 -20.03 -5.81 -5.59
N ASP A 139 -19.66 -6.18 -4.36
CA ASP A 139 -20.41 -5.89 -3.15
C ASP A 139 -19.45 -5.40 -2.06
N PRO A 140 -19.63 -4.18 -1.53
CA PRO A 140 -18.75 -3.62 -0.51
C PRO A 140 -18.88 -4.36 0.83
N GLN A 141 -20.05 -4.92 1.15
CA GLN A 141 -20.27 -5.66 2.40
C GLN A 141 -19.49 -6.97 2.41
N LYS A 142 -19.36 -7.63 1.26
CA LYS A 142 -18.50 -8.83 1.13
C LYS A 142 -17.03 -8.50 1.34
N ALA A 143 -16.55 -7.37 0.82
CA ALA A 143 -15.17 -6.94 1.06
C ALA A 143 -14.92 -6.60 2.54
N LEU A 144 -15.87 -5.92 3.19
CA LEU A 144 -15.79 -5.61 4.62
C LEU A 144 -15.80 -6.87 5.49
N ALA A 145 -16.72 -7.81 5.22
CA ALA A 145 -16.76 -9.10 5.92
C ALA A 145 -15.45 -9.87 5.75
N PHE A 146 -14.91 -9.93 4.53
CA PHE A 146 -13.62 -10.53 4.21
C PHE A 146 -12.47 -9.94 5.05
N ALA A 147 -12.43 -8.61 5.20
CA ALA A 147 -11.44 -7.95 6.05
C ALA A 147 -11.67 -8.22 7.55
N ALA A 148 -12.93 -8.26 8.00
CA ALA A 148 -13.29 -8.45 9.41
C ALA A 148 -12.95 -9.86 9.92
N GLU A 149 -13.06 -10.86 9.04
CA GLU A 149 -12.68 -12.26 9.27
C GLU A 149 -11.16 -12.49 9.20
N CYS A 150 -10.35 -11.42 9.08
CA CYS A 150 -8.89 -11.48 8.96
C CYS A 150 -8.39 -12.18 7.69
N HIS A 151 -9.22 -12.32 6.65
CA HIS A 151 -8.79 -12.95 5.40
C HIS A 151 -7.91 -12.03 4.54
N GLY A 152 -7.96 -10.70 4.76
CA GLY A 152 -7.13 -9.75 4.04
C GLY A 152 -7.57 -8.30 4.22
N ILE A 153 -7.40 -7.51 3.16
CA ILE A 153 -7.69 -6.07 3.12
C ILE A 153 -8.84 -5.80 2.15
N ALA A 154 -9.69 -4.84 2.49
CA ALA A 154 -10.69 -4.26 1.58
C ALA A 154 -10.22 -2.89 1.09
N VAL A 155 -10.26 -2.66 -0.22
CA VAL A 155 -10.11 -1.32 -0.81
C VAL A 155 -11.44 -0.92 -1.39
N LEU A 156 -12.02 0.15 -0.85
CA LEU A 156 -13.42 0.52 -1.11
C LEU A 156 -13.49 1.95 -1.63
N ALA A 157 -14.08 2.14 -2.81
CA ALA A 157 -14.35 3.47 -3.35
C ALA A 157 -15.37 4.22 -2.50
N ILE A 158 -15.14 5.52 -2.33
CA ILE A 158 -16.12 6.43 -1.74
C ILE A 158 -17.02 6.92 -2.86
N ASN A 159 -18.33 6.74 -2.72
CA ASN A 159 -19.33 7.22 -3.69
C ASN A 159 -20.64 7.55 -2.97
N THR A 160 -21.60 8.07 -3.73
CA THR A 160 -22.90 8.53 -3.23
C THR A 160 -23.94 7.42 -3.10
N GLU A 161 -23.74 6.28 -3.76
CA GLU A 161 -24.72 5.19 -3.85
C GLU A 161 -24.64 4.26 -2.64
N ASP A 162 -23.43 3.93 -2.18
CA ASP A 162 -23.21 3.09 -1.00
C ASP A 162 -22.34 3.77 0.06
N ALA A 163 -22.98 4.13 1.18
CA ALA A 163 -22.30 4.67 2.35
C ALA A 163 -21.75 3.57 3.27
N TRP A 164 -20.99 2.63 2.71
CA TRP A 164 -20.38 1.50 3.43
C TRP A 164 -19.57 1.94 4.66
N TRP A 165 -18.99 3.14 4.60
CA TRP A 165 -18.18 3.74 5.65
C TRP A 165 -18.96 4.05 6.93
N MET A 166 -20.29 4.19 6.87
CA MET A 166 -21.12 4.36 8.07
C MET A 166 -21.05 3.14 8.99
N GLY A 167 -20.91 1.94 8.41
CA GLY A 167 -20.81 0.70 9.15
C GLY A 167 -19.55 0.60 10.01
N LEU A 168 -18.46 1.31 9.64
CA LEU A 168 -17.19 1.30 10.38
C LEU A 168 -17.32 1.74 11.85
N ARG A 169 -18.34 2.55 12.20
CA ARG A 169 -18.54 2.96 13.59
C ARG A 169 -19.22 1.90 14.47
N ARG A 170 -19.91 0.94 13.85
CA ARG A 170 -20.81 0.01 14.56
C ARG A 170 -20.58 -1.42 14.11
N GLU A 171 -21.14 -1.77 12.96
CA GLU A 171 -21.10 -3.13 12.38
C GLU A 171 -19.68 -3.62 12.15
N TRP A 172 -18.80 -2.71 11.71
CA TRP A 172 -17.41 -3.00 11.35
C TRP A 172 -16.41 -2.28 12.27
N SER A 173 -16.77 -2.08 13.55
CA SER A 173 -15.94 -1.35 14.53
C SER A 173 -14.58 -1.99 14.84
N MET A 174 -14.37 -3.25 14.46
CA MET A 174 -13.06 -3.91 14.53
C MET A 174 -12.12 -3.57 13.37
N LEU A 175 -12.64 -2.93 12.32
CA LEU A 175 -11.87 -2.52 11.16
C LEU A 175 -11.37 -1.08 11.33
N SER A 176 -10.23 -0.80 10.72
CA SER A 176 -9.67 0.55 10.67
C SER A 176 -9.29 0.92 9.26
N VAL A 177 -9.56 2.16 8.90
CA VAL A 177 -8.98 2.78 7.71
C VAL A 177 -7.48 3.02 8.00
N PHE A 178 -6.62 2.58 7.10
CA PHE A 178 -5.17 2.73 7.26
C PHE A 178 -4.47 3.31 6.03
N ASP A 179 -5.21 3.58 4.95
CA ASP A 179 -4.67 4.19 3.73
C ASP A 179 -5.78 4.82 2.88
N GLY A 180 -5.40 5.74 1.99
CA GLY A 180 -6.31 6.42 1.07
C GLY A 180 -5.68 6.70 -0.30
N TYR A 181 -6.44 6.48 -1.37
CA TYR A 181 -5.95 6.59 -2.75
C TYR A 181 -6.67 7.69 -3.53
N GLY A 182 -5.96 8.37 -4.43
CA GLY A 182 -6.52 9.44 -5.27
C GLY A 182 -5.93 10.84 -4.99
N GLY A 183 -4.84 10.93 -4.24
CA GLY A 183 -4.14 12.19 -3.95
C GLY A 183 -4.55 12.82 -2.62
N GLU A 184 -4.62 14.15 -2.56
CA GLU A 184 -4.91 14.88 -1.32
C GLU A 184 -6.29 14.57 -0.72
N THR A 185 -7.26 14.28 -1.59
CA THR A 185 -8.63 13.87 -1.27
C THR A 185 -8.85 12.44 -1.76
N PRO A 186 -8.78 11.44 -0.87
CA PRO A 186 -8.97 10.06 -1.24
C PRO A 186 -10.34 9.81 -1.87
N THR A 187 -10.34 9.08 -2.98
CA THR A 187 -11.53 8.56 -3.67
C THR A 187 -11.80 7.10 -3.32
N SER A 188 -10.85 6.43 -2.68
CA SER A 188 -10.99 5.09 -2.13
C SER A 188 -10.13 4.92 -0.89
N LEU A 189 -10.53 4.02 0.00
CA LEU A 189 -9.88 3.80 1.30
C LEU A 189 -9.51 2.33 1.46
N ALA A 190 -8.36 2.08 2.07
CA ALA A 190 -7.96 0.75 2.50
C ALA A 190 -8.41 0.50 3.94
N VAL A 191 -9.10 -0.61 4.13
CA VAL A 191 -9.74 -1.00 5.39
C VAL A 191 -9.29 -2.41 5.75
N GLY A 192 -8.88 -2.60 7.00
CA GLY A 192 -8.45 -3.90 7.49
C GLY A 192 -8.51 -3.98 9.00
N LYS A 193 -8.38 -5.19 9.54
CA LYS A 193 -8.23 -5.40 10.98
C LYS A 193 -6.78 -5.14 11.37
N ILE A 194 -6.46 -3.87 11.57
CA ILE A 194 -5.12 -3.36 11.85
C ILE A 194 -4.98 -3.17 13.36
N ASP A 195 -3.86 -3.63 13.91
CA ASP A 195 -3.49 -3.36 15.30
C ASP A 195 -3.40 -1.82 15.52
N PRO A 196 -4.11 -1.20 16.47
CA PRO A 196 -4.15 0.26 16.58
C PRO A 196 -2.79 0.96 16.65
N PRO A 197 -1.77 0.45 17.38
CA PRO A 197 -0.41 1.00 17.36
C PRO A 197 0.31 0.89 16.00
N ALA A 198 -0.21 0.08 15.08
CA ALA A 198 0.30 -0.09 13.73
C ALA A 198 -0.31 0.89 12.70
N LEU A 199 -1.31 1.67 13.10
CA LEU A 199 -1.95 2.61 12.20
C LEU A 199 -1.00 3.78 11.84
N PRO A 200 -1.16 4.38 10.66
CA PRO A 200 -0.41 5.57 10.28
C PRO A 200 -0.62 6.72 11.27
N LYS A 201 0.34 7.65 11.27
CA LYS A 201 0.34 8.83 12.14
C LYS A 201 -0.12 10.12 11.44
N GLY A 202 -0.60 10.03 10.21
CA GLY A 202 -1.07 11.19 9.45
C GLY A 202 -2.52 11.55 9.80
N ARG A 203 -3.24 12.06 8.80
CA ARG A 203 -4.62 12.56 8.94
C ARG A 203 -5.55 11.46 9.46
N ARG A 204 -6.42 11.81 10.40
CA ARG A 204 -7.45 10.90 10.92
C ARG A 204 -8.62 10.83 9.95
N VAL A 205 -9.22 9.66 9.87
CA VAL A 205 -10.48 9.44 9.14
C VAL A 205 -11.59 9.40 10.18
N VAL A 206 -12.57 10.28 10.04
CA VAL A 206 -13.69 10.41 10.97
C VAL A 206 -15.01 10.19 10.25
N VAL A 207 -15.94 9.54 10.95
CA VAL A 207 -17.32 9.38 10.53
C VAL A 207 -18.20 9.99 11.61
N THR A 208 -18.89 11.08 11.30
CA THR A 208 -19.65 11.87 12.28
C THR A 208 -21.06 12.17 11.79
N ALA A 209 -21.97 12.40 12.74
CA ALA A 209 -23.30 12.93 12.44
C ALA A 209 -23.21 14.46 12.31
N GLY A 210 -23.79 15.01 11.25
CA GLY A 210 -23.69 16.44 10.89
C GLY A 210 -23.03 16.65 9.53
N GLY A 211 -23.24 17.84 8.95
CA GLY A 211 -22.58 18.24 7.69
C GLY A 211 -21.15 18.72 7.90
N ASP A 212 -20.45 19.06 6.81
CA ASP A 212 -19.05 19.55 6.79
C ASP A 212 -18.82 20.88 7.53
N ALA A 213 -19.84 21.47 8.14
CA ALA A 213 -19.70 22.64 8.99
C ALA A 213 -18.88 22.26 10.22
N GLY A 214 -17.64 22.75 10.29
CA GLY A 214 -16.73 22.52 11.41
C GLY A 214 -17.45 22.67 12.74
N ASP A 215 -17.25 21.71 13.64
CA ASP A 215 -17.90 21.59 14.95
C ASP A 215 -17.42 22.62 15.98
N GLY A 216 -16.81 23.72 15.53
CA GLY A 216 -16.25 24.75 16.39
C GLY A 216 -14.96 24.33 17.12
N GLY A 217 -14.44 23.12 16.87
CA GLY A 217 -13.24 22.58 17.54
C GLY A 217 -11.89 23.07 17.00
N GLY A 218 -11.87 23.94 15.98
CA GLY A 218 -10.65 24.54 15.42
C GLY A 218 -9.80 23.62 14.54
N ALA A 219 -10.01 22.31 14.56
CA ALA A 219 -9.32 21.38 13.66
C ALA A 219 -9.87 21.44 12.23
N ARG A 220 -8.98 21.46 11.23
CA ARG A 220 -9.37 21.45 9.83
C ARG A 220 -10.03 20.11 9.47
N ARG A 221 -11.12 20.19 8.71
CA ARG A 221 -11.84 19.03 8.17
C ARG A 221 -11.96 19.13 6.66
N TRP A 222 -11.83 17.98 6.00
CA TRP A 222 -12.05 17.81 4.57
C TRP A 222 -13.07 16.71 4.34
N GLY A 223 -14.30 17.09 4.01
CA GLY A 223 -15.36 16.14 3.66
C GLY A 223 -14.99 15.29 2.46
N LEU A 224 -15.19 13.99 2.58
CA LEU A 224 -15.01 13.04 1.47
C LEU A 224 -16.37 12.63 0.88
N ASN A 225 -17.38 12.41 1.73
CA ASN A 225 -18.74 12.09 1.32
C ASN A 225 -19.75 12.32 2.46
N THR A 226 -21.00 12.61 2.09
CA THR A 226 -22.13 12.78 3.01
C THR A 226 -23.29 11.88 2.58
N HIS A 227 -23.91 11.18 3.52
CA HIS A 227 -25.07 10.33 3.29
C HIS A 227 -25.98 10.29 4.51
N HIS A 228 -27.28 10.56 4.32
CA HIS A 228 -28.30 10.57 5.39
C HIS A 228 -27.90 11.33 6.68
N GLY A 229 -27.28 12.50 6.53
CA GLY A 229 -26.85 13.33 7.67
C GLY A 229 -25.58 12.87 8.38
N TRP A 230 -24.90 11.86 7.83
CA TRP A 230 -23.56 11.44 8.24
C TRP A 230 -22.54 11.91 7.22
N THR A 231 -21.33 12.19 7.70
CA THR A 231 -20.21 12.60 6.84
C THR A 231 -18.98 11.77 7.19
N ILE A 232 -18.28 11.28 6.17
CA ILE A 232 -16.90 10.82 6.29
C ILE A 232 -15.96 11.95 5.87
N ALA A 233 -14.96 12.23 6.70
CA ALA A 233 -14.02 13.31 6.47
C ALA A 233 -12.60 12.94 6.92
N LEU A 234 -11.62 13.68 6.41
CA LEU A 234 -10.28 13.72 6.97
C LEU A 234 -10.18 14.86 7.99
N THR A 235 -9.36 14.68 9.02
CA THR A 235 -9.04 15.75 9.98
C THR A 235 -7.61 15.66 10.48
N ASP A 236 -7.03 16.81 10.82
CA ASP A 236 -5.73 16.91 11.51
C ASP A 236 -5.88 16.81 13.04
N ALA A 237 -7.10 16.64 13.56
CA ALA A 237 -7.33 16.46 14.99
C ALA A 237 -6.59 15.20 15.50
N ASP A 238 -5.96 15.29 16.67
CA ASP A 238 -5.31 14.14 17.28
C ASP A 238 -6.34 13.27 18.01
N LEU A 239 -6.99 12.40 17.23
CA LEU A 239 -8.01 11.47 17.70
C LEU A 239 -7.49 10.03 17.67
N ALA A 240 -7.82 9.24 18.69
CA ALA A 240 -7.56 7.81 18.66
C ALA A 240 -8.69 7.07 17.93
N PRO A 241 -8.37 6.06 17.09
CA PRO A 241 -9.38 5.20 16.48
C PRO A 241 -10.26 4.53 17.55
N GLY A 242 -11.57 4.61 17.37
CA GLY A 242 -12.56 4.13 18.35
C GLY A 242 -12.99 5.15 19.39
N ASP A 243 -12.43 6.37 19.40
CA ASP A 243 -12.90 7.46 20.27
C ASP A 243 -14.35 7.87 19.92
N ALA A 244 -15.05 8.42 20.93
CA ALA A 244 -16.44 8.85 20.83
C ALA A 244 -16.71 9.83 19.67
N GLU A 245 -15.68 10.55 19.22
CA GLU A 245 -15.71 11.48 18.09
C GLU A 245 -15.76 10.80 16.71
N GLY A 246 -15.84 9.46 16.66
CA GLY A 246 -16.09 8.72 15.42
C GLY A 246 -14.84 8.54 14.54
N CYS A 247 -13.64 8.59 15.12
CA CYS A 247 -12.43 8.22 14.40
C CYS A 247 -12.46 6.72 14.05
N VAL A 248 -12.37 6.42 12.75
CA VAL A 248 -12.40 5.06 12.20
C VAL A 248 -11.05 4.63 11.64
N GLY A 249 -10.00 5.42 11.84
CA GLY A 249 -8.66 5.12 11.36
C GLY A 249 -7.82 6.34 11.02
N ALA A 250 -6.73 6.13 10.30
CA ALA A 250 -5.80 7.17 9.89
C ALA A 250 -5.13 6.83 8.55
N ILE A 251 -4.76 7.86 7.79
CA ILE A 251 -3.99 7.74 6.55
C ILE A 251 -2.67 8.49 6.69
N GLY A 252 -1.65 8.15 5.89
CA GLY A 252 -0.31 8.72 6.01
C GLY A 252 0.41 8.85 4.69
#